data_AF-A0A947X7E0-F1
#
_entry.id   AF-A0A947X7E0-F1
#
_cell.length_a   1.000
_cell.length_b   1.000
_cell.length_c   1.000
_cell.angle_alpha   90.00
_cell.angle_beta   90.00
_cell.angle_gamma   90.00
#
_symmetry.space_group_name_H-M   'P 1'
#
loop_
_entity.id
_entity.type
_entity.pdbx_description
1 polymer ?
#
loop_
_entity_poly.entity_id
_entity_poly.type
_entity_poly.pdbx_seq_one_letter_code
_entity_poly.pdbx_strand_id
1 'polypeptide(L)' 'MTGQEIQNEILRKMTPTQKVRLAMRLYYSAWEFKAAWLKEIHKDWSSTQIEQEVKRIFTNARS' A
#
# COMPACT_ATOMS: atom_id res chain seq x y z
N MET A 1 -5.46 2.76 -26.62
CA MET A 1 -5.93 2.52 -25.25
C MET A 1 -5.05 3.29 -24.28
N THR A 2 -5.63 3.95 -23.29
CA THR A 2 -4.90 4.62 -22.20
C THR A 2 -4.31 3.58 -21.23
N GLY A 3 -3.35 4.00 -20.39
CA GLY A 3 -2.80 3.12 -19.34
C GLY A 3 -3.87 2.59 -18.39
N GLN A 4 -4.89 3.41 -18.10
CA GLN A 4 -6.02 3.02 -17.26
C GLN A 4 -6.89 1.95 -17.92
N GLU A 5 -7.15 2.06 -19.23
CA GLU A 5 -7.92 1.08 -19.99
C GLU A 5 -7.23 -0.28 -20.01
N ILE A 6 -5.90 -0.31 -20.18
CA ILE A 6 -5.09 -1.53 -20.15
C ILE A 6 -5.16 -2.20 -18.76
N GLN A 7 -4.98 -1.41 -17.69
CA GLN A 7 -5.06 -1.94 -16.32
C GLN A 7 -6.44 -2.54 -16.03
N ASN A 8 -7.52 -1.89 -16.46
CA ASN A 8 -8.88 -2.38 -16.27
C ASN A 8 -9.10 -3.71 -17.00
N GLU A 9 -8.56 -3.87 -18.21
CA GLU A 9 -8.65 -5.12 -18.96
C GLU A 9 -7.88 -6.25 -18.26
N ILE A 10 -6.67 -5.97 -17.78
CA ILE A 10 -5.86 -6.93 -17.01
C ILE A 10 -6.63 -7.39 -15.76
N LEU A 11 -7.18 -6.45 -14.99
CA LEU A 11 -7.95 -6.77 -13.79
C LEU A 11 -9.23 -7.56 -14.11
N ARG A 12 -9.90 -7.28 -15.24
CA ARG A 12 -11.07 -8.06 -15.68
C ARG A 12 -10.73 -9.51 -15.99
N LYS A 13 -9.54 -9.76 -16.54
CA LYS A 13 -9.05 -11.11 -16.89
C LYS A 13 -8.51 -11.90 -15.69
N MET A 14 -8.31 -11.27 -14.52
CA MET A 14 -7.84 -11.98 -13.33
C MET A 14 -8.95 -12.81 -12.66
N THR A 15 -8.58 -14.01 -12.19
CA THR A 15 -9.41 -14.79 -11.28
C THR A 15 -9.56 -14.08 -9.93
N PRO A 16 -10.62 -14.39 -9.15
CA PRO A 16 -10.77 -13.84 -7.80
C PRO A 16 -9.53 -14.02 -6.91
N THR A 17 -8.91 -15.21 -6.93
CA THR A 17 -7.69 -15.49 -6.16
C THR A 17 -6.50 -14.63 -6.61
N GLN A 18 -6.37 -14.35 -7.92
CA GLN A 18 -5.32 -13.45 -8.42
C GLN A 18 -5.56 -12.01 -7.95
N LYS A 19 -6.81 -11.55 -7.94
CA LYS A 19 -7.16 -10.22 -7.43
C LYS A 19 -6.83 -10.05 -5.96
N VAL A 20 -7.18 -11.03 -5.13
CA VAL A 20 -6.84 -11.02 -3.70
C VAL A 20 -5.32 -10.98 -3.50
N ARG A 21 -4.57 -11.82 -4.21
CA ARG A 21 -3.09 -11.79 -4.14
C ARG A 21 -2.49 -10.48 -4.61
N LEU A 22 -3.05 -9.84 -5.63
CA LEU A 22 -2.62 -8.52 -6.07
C LEU A 22 -2.93 -7.46 -5.01
N ALA A 23 -4.14 -7.45 -4.46
CA ALA A 23 -4.54 -6.51 -3.41
C ALA A 23 -3.64 -6.61 -2.18
N MET A 24 -3.30 -7.82 -1.73
CA MET A 24 -2.37 -8.01 -0.62
C MET A 24 -0.97 -7.47 -0.93
N ARG A 25 -0.44 -7.74 -2.14
CA ARG A 25 0.87 -7.19 -2.53
C ARG A 25 0.86 -5.66 -2.55
N LEU A 26 -0.18 -5.05 -3.12
CA LEU A 26 -0.34 -3.60 -3.13
C LEU A 26 -0.44 -3.03 -1.72
N TYR A 27 -1.18 -3.69 -0.82
CA TYR A 27 -1.28 -3.30 0.58
C TYR A 27 0.09 -3.27 1.27
N TYR A 28 0.88 -4.34 1.14
CA TYR A 28 2.23 -4.38 1.75
C TYR A 28 3.18 -3.35 1.14
N SER A 29 3.17 -3.18 -0.19
CA SER A 29 3.99 -2.15 -0.85
C SER A 29 3.61 -0.74 -0.40
N ALA A 30 2.31 -0.45 -0.22
CA ALA A 30 1.87 0.83 0.32
C ALA A 30 2.35 1.03 1.76
N TRP A 31 2.36 -0.03 2.57
CA TRP A 31 2.88 -0.01 3.94
C TRP A 31 4.38 0.36 3.94
N GLU A 32 5.18 -0.29 3.09
CA GLU A 32 6.62 -0.04 2.94
C GLU A 32 6.91 1.38 2.47
N PHE A 33 6.20 1.86 1.45
CA PHE A 33 6.36 3.24 0.98
C PHE A 33 6.05 4.26 2.07
N LYS A 34 5.00 4.02 2.85
CA LYS A 34 4.66 4.93 3.93
C LYS A 34 5.69 4.93 5.05
N ALA A 35 6.25 3.76 5.38
CA ALA A 35 7.35 3.64 6.33
C ALA A 35 8.60 4.38 5.85
N ALA A 36 8.97 4.24 4.57
CA ALA A 36 10.11 4.93 3.97
C ALA A 36 9.94 6.45 4.01
N TRP A 37 8.76 6.94 3.64
CA TRP A 37 8.43 8.36 3.73
C TRP A 37 8.51 8.90 5.17
N LEU A 38 7.97 8.16 6.15
CA LEU A 38 8.06 8.57 7.56
C LEU A 38 9.51 8.62 8.04
N LYS A 39 10.37 7.67 7.63
CA LYS A 39 11.80 7.68 7.97
C LYS A 39 12.53 8.89 7.39
N GLU A 40 12.12 9.35 6.20
CA GLU A 40 12.71 10.52 5.56
C GLU A 40 12.40 11.82 6.33
N ILE A 41 11.15 11.97 6.78
CA ILE A 41 10.68 13.20 7.45
C ILE A 41 10.90 13.18 8.97
N HIS A 42 11.00 12.00 9.60
CA HIS A 42 11.23 11.80 11.04
C HIS A 42 12.51 11.01 11.28
N LYS A 43 13.66 11.65 11.05
CA LYS A 43 14.99 11.03 11.16
C LYS A 43 15.34 10.61 12.59
N ASP A 44 14.68 11.19 13.59
CA ASP A 44 14.85 10.93 15.02
C ASP A 44 13.99 9.78 15.54
N TRP A 45 13.03 9.29 14.76
CA TRP A 45 12.15 8.22 15.18
C TRP A 45 12.82 6.85 15.09
N SER A 46 12.60 6.04 16.13
CA SER A 46 12.93 4.62 16.10
C SER A 46 12.06 3.84 15.11
N SER A 47 12.55 2.68 14.66
CA SER A 47 11.77 1.78 13.79
C SER A 47 10.40 1.43 14.37
N THR A 48 10.31 1.25 15.69
CA THR A 48 9.04 0.96 16.39
C THR A 48 8.04 2.11 16.27
N GLN A 49 8.50 3.37 16.42
CA GLN A 49 7.64 4.54 16.25
C GLN A 49 7.14 4.66 14.81
N ILE A 50 8.00 4.40 13.84
CA ILE A 50 7.61 4.36 12.41
C ILE A 50 6.54 3.29 12.19
N GLU A 51 6.75 2.06 12.65
CA GLU A 51 5.80 0.96 12.47
C GLU A 51 4.44 1.25 13.11
N GLN A 52 4.43 1.79 14.33
CA GLN A 52 3.21 2.18 15.03
C GLN A 52 2.45 3.27 14.28
N GLU A 53 3.15 4.26 13.75
CA GLU A 53 2.53 5.35 13.02
C GLU A 53 1.99 4.88 11.66
N VAL A 54 2.73 4.04 10.92
CA VAL A 54 2.16 3.51 9.68
C VAL A 54 0.92 2.65 9.98
N LYS A 55 0.97 1.81 11.01
CA LYS A 55 -0.19 1.04 11.45
C LYS A 55 -1.37 1.98 11.74
N ARG A 56 -1.15 3.05 12.52
CA ARG A 56 -2.17 4.06 12.84
C ARG A 56 -2.77 4.67 11.57
N ILE A 57 -1.95 5.03 10.58
CA ILE A 57 -2.41 5.63 9.32
C ILE A 57 -3.30 4.67 8.54
N PHE A 58 -2.90 3.41 8.41
CA PHE A 58 -3.69 2.41 7.66
C PHE A 58 -4.93 1.91 8.42
N THR A 59 -4.93 1.95 9.76
CA THR A 59 -6.11 1.55 10.56
C THR A 59 -7.09 2.69 10.78
N ASN A 60 -6.63 3.94 10.81
CA ASN A 60 -7.46 5.11 11.11
C ASN A 60 -7.82 5.93 9.87
N ALA A 61 -7.67 5.36 8.67
CA ALA A 61 -8.23 5.91 7.45
C ALA A 61 -9.76 5.91 7.59
N ARG A 62 -10.33 7.03 8.06
CA ARG A 62 -11.78 7.23 8.06
C ARG A 62 -12.23 7.39 6.60
N SER A 63 -13.28 6.65 6.25
CA SER A 63 -13.99 6.69 4.98
C SER A 63 -14.51 8.09 4.64
#